data_AF-A0A016ULQ3-F1
#
_entry.id   AF-A0A016ULQ3-F1
#
_cell.length_a   1.000
_cell.length_b   1.000
_cell.length_c   1.000
_cell.angle_alpha   90.00
_cell.angle_beta   90.00
_cell.angle_gamma   90.00
#
_symmetry.space_group_name_H-M   'P 1'
#
loop_
_entity.id
_entity.type
_entity.pdbx_description
1 polymer ?
#
loop_
_entity_poly.entity_id
_entity_poly.type
_entity_poly.pdbx_seq_one_letter_code
_entity_poly.pdbx_strand_id
1 'polypeptide(L)'
;MDCFADDRDALNDFAKYYNNAHLSDVNIIVGDDTFAAHRLILAKNSEVFDRMLSQRWNGEKKDLEMVEDAPCQKVFPAFLRFLYCNHVVLHQDNCLPILILADKYNVISLKKVCIDFAISEILPNLTLKDVFSIWFSYATKAYHQLLIRACIQAIARDFELLITEEWEKSWLALDRDQMIEILKCNQLVVANEYRLWEAVVRWLQAPNHPERRGTTASPLLSSLLPYIRFPFMTADELTHVERSQFAESYPKLFHPQILLAYKFQALPLCSRVNCKEFSTTQFLLRNYTDTRWDKRISISNEQLYQRGVDHSFQIRTRSCTFPLQTWQWTLKLGGSSYSNAVDDVLKAYLISEDIDQPRSIEYMLSIVDEKRVLRSWSSKKNFTKTRYSSELDIDRKVEINDLLTEDSPLLVNGELHLQITLRPID
;
A
#
# COMPACT_ATOMS: atom_id res chain seq x y z
N MET A 1 -5.08 -21.96 45.25
CA MET A 1 -6.19 -22.11 44.30
C MET A 1 -6.57 -20.68 43.97
N ASP A 2 -6.13 -20.21 42.81
CA ASP A 2 -6.36 -18.83 42.41
C ASP A 2 -7.75 -18.78 41.78
N CYS A 3 -8.67 -18.09 42.45
CA CYS A 3 -10.04 -17.91 42.00
C CYS A 3 -10.20 -16.49 41.47
N PHE A 4 -10.64 -16.34 40.23
CA PHE A 4 -10.87 -15.04 39.59
C PHE A 4 -12.37 -14.79 39.44
N ALA A 5 -12.81 -13.54 39.68
CA ALA A 5 -14.18 -13.10 39.45
C ALA A 5 -14.38 -12.66 37.98
N ASP A 6 -15.64 -12.41 37.57
CA ASP A 6 -15.94 -11.97 36.19
C ASP A 6 -15.59 -10.49 35.98
N ASP A 7 -14.60 -10.23 35.13
CA ASP A 7 -14.03 -8.90 34.87
C ASP A 7 -15.00 -7.93 34.17
N ARG A 8 -16.04 -8.43 33.49
CA ARG A 8 -16.95 -7.59 32.69
C ARG A 8 -17.87 -6.71 33.52
N ASP A 9 -18.41 -7.25 34.62
CA ASP A 9 -19.31 -6.49 35.50
C ASP A 9 -18.54 -5.42 36.29
N ALA A 10 -17.31 -5.72 36.70
CA ALA A 10 -16.44 -4.81 37.45
C ALA A 10 -16.03 -3.55 36.64
N LEU A 11 -15.96 -3.62 35.30
CA LEU A 11 -15.60 -2.47 34.45
C LEU A 11 -16.77 -1.50 34.22
N ASN A 12 -18.00 -2.00 34.11
CA ASN A 12 -19.19 -1.14 34.01
C ASN A 12 -19.43 -0.35 35.30
N ASP A 13 -19.02 -0.89 36.44
CA ASP A 13 -19.14 -0.23 37.74
C ASP A 13 -18.31 1.04 37.89
N PHE A 14 -17.20 1.18 37.15
CA PHE A 14 -16.37 2.39 37.21
C PHE A 14 -16.96 3.58 36.43
N ALA A 15 -17.90 3.33 35.50
CA ALA A 15 -18.53 4.39 34.71
C ALA A 15 -19.25 5.43 35.60
N LYS A 16 -19.75 5.04 36.78
CA LYS A 16 -20.42 5.96 37.72
C LYS A 16 -19.49 7.00 38.36
N TYR A 17 -18.18 6.77 38.32
CA TYR A 17 -17.16 7.69 38.82
C TYR A 17 -16.63 8.65 37.74
N TYR A 18 -17.05 8.48 36.48
CA TYR A 18 -16.71 9.41 35.42
C TYR A 18 -17.27 10.81 35.71
N ASN A 19 -16.42 11.83 35.61
CA ASN A 19 -16.74 13.24 35.89
C ASN A 19 -17.54 13.44 37.20
N ASN A 20 -17.15 12.70 38.23
CA ASN A 20 -17.83 12.70 39.53
C ASN A 20 -16.87 13.21 40.61
N ALA A 21 -17.31 14.17 41.41
CA ALA A 21 -16.50 14.75 42.48
C ALA A 21 -16.26 13.79 43.67
N HIS A 22 -17.04 12.70 43.77
CA HIS A 22 -16.88 11.72 44.83
C HIS A 22 -15.56 10.96 44.65
N LEU A 23 -14.64 11.12 45.62
CA LEU A 23 -13.29 10.56 45.63
C LEU A 23 -12.35 11.07 44.52
N SER A 24 -12.75 12.10 43.76
CA SER A 24 -11.87 12.75 42.80
C SER A 24 -10.74 13.48 43.52
N ASP A 25 -9.51 13.25 43.07
CA ASP A 25 -8.28 13.81 43.62
C ASP A 25 -7.52 14.67 42.59
N VAL A 26 -8.10 14.87 41.40
CA VAL A 26 -7.60 15.78 40.36
C VAL A 26 -8.76 16.35 39.54
N ASN A 27 -8.62 17.59 39.09
CA ASN A 27 -9.47 18.21 38.07
C ASN A 27 -8.67 18.32 36.78
N ILE A 28 -9.24 17.86 35.67
CA ILE A 28 -8.68 18.03 34.35
C ILE A 28 -9.34 19.23 33.68
N ILE A 29 -8.55 20.20 33.25
CA ILE A 29 -9.03 21.41 32.56
C ILE A 29 -8.64 21.32 31.08
N VAL A 30 -9.62 21.35 30.18
CA VAL A 30 -9.42 21.26 28.73
C VAL A 30 -10.22 22.36 28.05
N GLY A 31 -9.53 23.40 27.56
CA GLY A 31 -10.21 24.60 27.08
C GLY A 31 -11.01 25.24 28.22
N ASP A 32 -12.32 25.44 28.00
CA ASP A 32 -13.23 26.01 28.99
C ASP A 32 -13.90 24.96 29.90
N ASP A 33 -13.70 23.67 29.62
CA ASP A 33 -14.32 22.57 30.36
C ASP A 33 -13.43 22.07 31.51
N THR A 34 -14.05 21.74 32.64
CA THR A 34 -13.39 21.12 33.80
C THR A 34 -14.03 19.78 34.16
N PHE A 35 -13.20 18.76 34.34
CA PHE A 35 -13.63 17.39 34.64
C PHE A 35 -13.05 16.91 35.96
N ALA A 36 -13.90 16.50 36.90
CA ALA A 36 -13.45 15.83 38.13
C ALA A 36 -13.00 14.41 37.80
N ALA A 37 -11.78 14.04 38.18
CA ALA A 37 -11.19 12.75 37.82
C ALA A 37 -10.36 12.12 38.96
N HIS A 38 -9.92 10.88 38.71
CA HIS A 38 -9.24 10.04 39.69
C HIS A 38 -7.85 9.66 39.17
N ARG A 39 -6.79 10.10 39.85
CA ARG A 39 -5.40 9.92 39.41
C ARG A 39 -5.07 8.44 39.17
N LEU A 40 -5.54 7.55 40.05
CA LEU A 40 -5.31 6.10 39.92
C LEU A 40 -5.89 5.54 38.61
N ILE A 41 -7.10 5.96 38.23
CA ILE A 41 -7.76 5.47 37.00
C ILE A 41 -7.02 5.99 35.76
N LEU A 42 -6.63 7.27 35.77
CA LEU A 42 -5.90 7.87 34.66
C LEU A 42 -4.52 7.22 34.50
N ALA A 43 -3.76 7.10 35.59
CA ALA A 43 -2.43 6.50 35.60
C ALA A 43 -2.43 5.02 35.16
N LYS A 44 -3.42 4.24 35.61
CA LYS A 44 -3.58 2.83 35.19
C LYS A 44 -3.74 2.70 33.68
N ASN A 45 -4.50 3.59 33.05
CA ASN A 45 -4.88 3.47 31.64
C ASN A 45 -3.99 4.27 30.68
N SER A 46 -3.06 5.07 31.19
CA SER A 46 -2.17 5.93 30.41
C SER A 46 -0.86 6.19 31.15
N GLU A 47 0.24 5.71 30.58
CA GLU A 47 1.58 6.01 31.09
C GLU A 47 1.90 7.52 31.05
N VAL A 48 1.27 8.25 30.14
CA VAL A 48 1.44 9.71 30.04
C VAL A 48 0.77 10.38 31.23
N PHE A 49 -0.46 9.99 31.57
CA PHE A 49 -1.10 10.49 32.78
C PHE A 49 -0.38 10.04 34.05
N ASP A 50 0.12 8.81 34.14
CA ASP A 50 0.91 8.35 35.29
C ASP A 50 2.13 9.26 35.54
N ARG A 51 2.87 9.59 34.47
CA ARG A 51 4.01 10.53 34.56
C ARG A 51 3.56 11.94 34.89
N MET A 52 2.58 12.47 34.16
CA MET A 52 2.06 13.83 34.36
C MET A 52 1.57 14.03 35.79
N LEU A 53 0.87 13.04 36.36
CA LEU A 53 0.27 13.10 37.68
C LEU A 53 1.23 12.67 38.80
N SER A 54 2.46 12.28 38.50
CA SER A 54 3.47 11.99 39.53
C SER A 54 3.83 13.24 40.33
N GLN A 55 4.28 13.07 41.58
CA GLN A 55 4.73 14.19 42.44
C GLN A 55 5.81 15.04 41.76
N ARG A 56 6.65 14.43 40.92
CA ARG A 56 7.73 15.12 40.21
C ARG A 56 7.21 16.16 39.20
N TRP A 57 6.05 15.94 38.58
CA TRP A 57 5.56 16.75 37.47
C TRP A 57 4.36 17.62 37.84
N ASN A 58 3.43 17.10 38.65
CA ASN A 58 2.25 17.84 39.09
C ASN A 58 2.27 18.21 40.60
N GLY A 59 3.26 17.73 41.36
CA GLY A 59 3.33 17.96 42.80
C GLY A 59 2.02 17.56 43.50
N GLU A 60 1.51 18.50 44.31
CA GLU A 60 0.22 18.39 45.01
C GLU A 60 -0.89 19.21 44.34
N LYS A 61 -0.70 19.70 43.11
CA LYS A 61 -1.73 20.49 42.43
C LYS A 61 -2.95 19.62 42.13
N LYS A 62 -4.12 20.16 42.48
CA LYS A 62 -5.40 19.54 42.19
C LYS A 62 -5.80 19.72 40.73
N ASP A 63 -5.43 20.84 40.10
CA ASP A 63 -5.83 21.15 38.73
C ASP A 63 -4.71 20.83 37.73
N LEU A 64 -5.07 20.12 36.65
CA LEU A 64 -4.21 19.76 35.55
C LEU A 64 -4.76 20.35 34.25
N GLU A 65 -4.11 21.41 33.75
CA GLU A 65 -4.44 22.02 32.47
C GLU A 65 -3.87 21.22 31.30
N MET A 66 -4.70 20.96 30.29
CA MET A 66 -4.35 20.23 29.09
C MET A 66 -4.59 21.09 27.85
N VAL A 67 -3.58 21.13 26.98
CA VAL A 67 -3.61 21.93 25.75
C VAL A 67 -3.93 21.04 24.57
N GLU A 68 -5.19 21.06 24.14
CA GLU A 68 -5.69 20.32 22.99
C GLU A 68 -6.22 21.23 21.89
N ASP A 69 -6.15 20.77 20.65
CA ASP A 69 -6.80 21.44 19.52
C ASP A 69 -8.33 21.35 19.65
N ALA A 70 -9.04 22.34 19.10
CA ALA A 70 -10.50 22.45 19.25
C ALA A 70 -11.30 21.17 18.90
N PRO A 71 -10.97 20.37 17.86
CA PRO A 71 -11.66 19.09 17.62
C PRO A 71 -11.44 18.06 18.74
N CYS A 72 -10.23 18.01 19.31
CA CYS A 72 -9.87 17.11 20.40
C CYS A 72 -10.55 17.53 21.71
N GLN A 73 -10.65 18.84 21.99
CA GLN A 73 -11.40 19.34 23.15
C GLN A 73 -12.84 18.84 23.15
N LYS A 74 -13.52 18.93 21.99
CA LYS A 74 -14.93 18.49 21.84
C LYS A 74 -15.16 17.00 22.14
N VAL A 75 -14.18 16.15 21.84
CA VAL A 75 -14.28 14.69 22.07
C VAL A 75 -13.61 14.23 23.36
N PHE A 76 -12.96 15.14 24.09
CA PHE A 76 -12.28 14.84 25.34
C PHE A 76 -13.19 14.15 26.38
N PRO A 77 -14.48 14.53 26.55
CA PRO A 77 -15.38 13.83 27.45
C PRO A 77 -15.51 12.33 27.13
N ALA A 78 -15.61 11.98 25.84
CA ALA A 78 -15.73 10.60 25.38
C ALA A 78 -14.42 9.82 25.60
N PHE A 79 -13.27 10.44 25.30
CA PHE A 79 -11.95 9.90 25.59
C PHE A 79 -11.76 9.64 27.09
N LEU A 80 -12.07 10.61 27.95
CA LEU A 80 -11.95 10.48 29.39
C LEU A 80 -12.87 9.39 29.92
N ARG A 81 -14.12 9.31 29.44
CA ARG A 81 -15.07 8.24 29.83
C ARG A 81 -14.55 6.86 29.46
N PHE A 82 -13.87 6.72 28.31
CA PHE A 82 -13.26 5.45 27.91
C PHE A 82 -12.26 4.94 28.97
N LEU A 83 -11.47 5.82 29.60
CA LEU A 83 -10.51 5.41 30.65
C LEU A 83 -11.18 4.79 31.88
N TYR A 84 -12.46 5.08 32.12
CA TYR A 84 -13.22 4.51 33.22
C TYR A 84 -13.87 3.17 32.88
N CYS A 85 -14.35 2.99 31.65
CA CYS A 85 -15.26 1.88 31.32
C CYS A 85 -14.93 1.14 30.02
N ASN A 86 -13.84 1.47 29.34
CA ASN A 86 -13.44 0.90 28.05
C ASN A 86 -14.53 0.96 26.96
N HIS A 87 -15.44 1.94 27.05
CA HIS A 87 -16.55 2.10 26.11
C HIS A 87 -16.50 3.48 25.45
N VAL A 88 -16.51 3.49 24.12
CA VAL A 88 -16.59 4.68 23.27
C VAL A 88 -17.54 4.40 22.11
N VAL A 89 -18.26 5.41 21.65
CA VAL A 89 -19.08 5.35 20.43
C VAL A 89 -18.35 6.14 19.36
N LEU A 90 -17.92 5.45 18.30
CA LEU A 90 -17.18 6.06 17.19
C LEU A 90 -18.10 6.35 16.01
N HIS A 91 -17.84 7.49 15.37
CA HIS A 91 -18.46 7.98 14.15
C HIS A 91 -17.38 8.66 13.29
N GLN A 92 -17.71 8.95 12.04
CA GLN A 92 -16.78 9.54 11.07
C GLN A 92 -16.09 10.83 11.59
N ASP A 93 -16.86 11.71 12.24
CA ASP A 93 -16.37 13.03 12.68
C ASP A 93 -15.56 13.01 13.97
N ASN A 94 -15.77 12.01 14.84
CA ASN A 94 -15.11 11.94 16.16
C ASN A 94 -13.90 11.00 16.20
N CYS A 95 -13.80 10.07 15.24
CA CYS A 95 -12.81 9.00 15.30
C CYS A 95 -11.37 9.53 15.26
N LEU A 96 -11.06 10.46 14.34
CA LEU A 96 -9.70 10.99 14.22
C LEU A 96 -9.30 11.82 15.45
N PRO A 97 -10.11 12.77 15.94
CA PRO A 97 -9.80 13.46 17.20
C PRO A 97 -9.60 12.52 18.40
N ILE A 98 -10.41 11.46 18.52
CA ILE A 98 -10.25 10.47 19.59
C ILE A 98 -8.96 9.66 19.41
N LEU A 99 -8.61 9.29 18.18
CA LEU A 99 -7.34 8.63 17.87
C LEU A 99 -6.14 9.51 18.23
N ILE A 100 -6.19 10.82 17.91
CA ILE A 100 -5.16 11.79 18.29
C ILE A 100 -4.96 11.82 19.80
N LEU A 101 -6.04 11.87 20.58
CA LEU A 101 -5.97 11.80 22.05
C LEU A 101 -5.40 10.46 22.52
N ALA A 102 -5.85 9.35 21.94
CA ALA A 102 -5.37 8.01 22.29
C ALA A 102 -3.86 7.86 22.04
N ASP A 103 -3.33 8.43 20.95
CA ASP A 103 -1.90 8.48 20.70
C ASP A 103 -1.16 9.39 21.67
N LYS A 104 -1.65 10.63 21.84
CA LYS A 104 -1.02 11.63 22.71
C LYS A 104 -0.88 11.14 24.16
N TYR A 105 -1.88 10.41 24.65
CA TYR A 105 -1.90 9.85 26.02
C TYR A 105 -1.52 8.37 26.08
N ASN A 106 -1.03 7.78 24.99
CA ASN A 106 -0.60 6.39 24.94
C ASN A 106 -1.64 5.37 25.46
N VAL A 107 -2.90 5.51 25.03
CA VAL A 107 -4.01 4.60 25.35
C VAL A 107 -4.12 3.56 24.23
N ILE A 108 -3.32 2.50 24.33
CA ILE A 108 -3.10 1.51 23.25
C ILE A 108 -4.40 0.82 22.80
N SER A 109 -5.27 0.44 23.75
CA SER A 109 -6.53 -0.23 23.45
C SER A 109 -7.48 0.65 22.62
N LEU A 110 -7.64 1.92 23.03
CA LEU A 110 -8.48 2.88 22.30
C LEU A 110 -7.93 3.18 20.91
N LYS A 111 -6.60 3.36 20.81
CA LYS A 111 -5.92 3.55 19.53
C LYS A 111 -6.22 2.42 18.54
N LYS A 112 -6.12 1.17 19.00
CA LYS A 112 -6.42 0.00 18.17
C LYS A 112 -7.86 0.05 17.64
N VAL A 113 -8.82 0.26 18.54
CA VAL A 113 -10.25 0.34 18.16
C VAL A 113 -10.51 1.48 17.16
N CYS A 114 -9.88 2.64 17.34
CA CYS A 114 -10.02 3.77 16.40
C CYS A 114 -9.40 3.48 15.03
N ILE A 115 -8.22 2.84 14.99
CA ILE A 115 -7.57 2.47 13.72
C ILE A 115 -8.41 1.41 12.99
N ASP A 116 -8.90 0.38 13.69
CA ASP A 116 -9.71 -0.68 13.11
C ASP A 116 -11.01 -0.09 12.51
N PHE A 117 -11.72 0.77 13.26
CA PHE A 117 -12.91 1.46 12.78
C PHE A 117 -12.64 2.41 11.61
N ALA A 118 -11.52 3.13 11.65
CA ALA A 118 -11.13 4.02 10.55
C ALA A 118 -10.90 3.26 9.25
N ILE A 119 -10.24 2.10 9.33
CA ILE A 119 -9.95 1.26 8.17
C ILE A 119 -11.21 0.60 7.61
N SER A 120 -12.09 0.07 8.47
CA SER A 120 -13.26 -0.69 8.01
C SER A 120 -14.44 0.18 7.60
N GLU A 121 -14.74 1.26 8.34
CA GLU A 121 -15.97 2.04 8.15
C GLU A 121 -15.74 3.43 7.55
N ILE A 122 -14.61 4.08 7.86
CA ILE A 122 -14.39 5.48 7.46
C ILE A 122 -13.73 5.57 6.08
N LEU A 123 -12.50 5.06 5.95
CA LEU A 123 -11.68 5.23 4.75
C LEU A 123 -12.39 4.80 3.44
N PRO A 124 -13.17 3.71 3.40
CA PRO A 124 -13.88 3.31 2.18
C PRO A 124 -14.95 4.30 1.70
N ASN A 125 -15.47 5.12 2.60
CA ASN A 125 -16.57 6.05 2.35
C ASN A 125 -16.12 7.51 2.21
N LEU A 126 -14.82 7.79 2.36
CA LEU A 126 -14.26 9.12 2.26
C LEU A 126 -13.90 9.51 0.83
N THR A 127 -13.86 10.82 0.59
CA THR A 127 -13.29 11.35 -0.64
C THR A 127 -11.77 11.16 -0.65
N LEU A 128 -11.18 11.04 -1.85
CA LEU A 128 -9.72 10.98 -2.01
C LEU A 128 -9.01 12.16 -1.32
N LYS A 129 -9.66 13.33 -1.28
CA LYS A 129 -9.10 14.54 -0.66
C LYS A 129 -8.99 14.42 0.83
N ASP A 130 -10.00 13.89 1.49
CA ASP A 130 -9.98 13.69 2.93
C ASP A 130 -9.01 12.58 3.32
N VAL A 131 -8.98 11.49 2.55
CA VAL A 131 -7.98 10.42 2.73
C VAL A 131 -6.57 10.98 2.61
N PHE A 132 -6.27 11.73 1.55
CA PHE A 132 -4.92 12.23 1.29
C PHE A 132 -4.49 13.35 2.25
N SER A 133 -5.32 14.37 2.46
CA SER A 133 -4.94 15.58 3.20
C SER A 133 -5.01 15.43 4.72
N ILE A 134 -5.94 14.60 5.21
CA ILE A 134 -6.20 14.46 6.65
C ILE A 134 -5.63 13.13 7.15
N TRP A 135 -6.17 12.01 6.67
CA TRP A 135 -5.86 10.69 7.23
C TRP A 135 -4.45 10.21 6.91
N PHE A 136 -4.03 10.32 5.66
CA PHE A 136 -2.68 9.95 5.25
C PHE A 136 -1.64 10.86 5.91
N SER A 137 -1.90 12.18 6.01
CA SER A 137 -1.01 13.11 6.73
C SER A 137 -0.87 12.76 8.21
N TYR A 138 -1.97 12.42 8.87
CA TYR A 138 -1.92 11.98 10.26
C TYR A 138 -1.18 10.65 10.40
N ALA A 139 -1.54 9.66 9.60
CA ALA A 139 -1.02 8.30 9.67
C ALA A 139 0.50 8.25 9.49
N THR A 140 1.06 9.04 8.57
CA THR A 140 2.51 9.12 8.36
C THR A 140 3.23 9.83 9.51
N LYS A 141 2.69 10.96 10.01
CA LYS A 141 3.26 11.69 11.15
C LYS A 141 3.27 10.86 12.44
N ALA A 142 2.20 10.10 12.66
CA ALA A 142 2.06 9.23 13.83
C ALA A 142 2.67 7.83 13.63
N TYR A 143 3.21 7.54 12.43
CA TYR A 143 3.82 6.25 12.06
C TYR A 143 2.91 5.01 12.20
N HIS A 144 1.60 5.17 11.99
CA HIS A 144 0.62 4.07 12.04
C HIS A 144 0.62 3.24 10.77
N GLN A 145 1.47 2.22 10.71
CA GLN A 145 1.71 1.41 9.50
C GLN A 145 0.43 0.81 8.90
N LEU A 146 -0.51 0.32 9.72
CA LEU A 146 -1.78 -0.23 9.23
C LEU A 146 -2.64 0.84 8.55
N LEU A 147 -2.74 2.02 9.18
CA LEU A 147 -3.51 3.14 8.66
C LEU A 147 -2.86 3.75 7.41
N ILE A 148 -1.52 3.85 7.38
CA ILE A 148 -0.74 4.27 6.20
C ILE A 148 -1.06 3.36 5.01
N ARG A 149 -0.99 2.03 5.20
CA ARG A 149 -1.30 1.05 4.15
C ARG A 149 -2.72 1.19 3.63
N ALA A 150 -3.71 1.31 4.52
CA ALA A 150 -5.11 1.48 4.14
C ALA A 150 -5.33 2.80 3.36
N CYS A 151 -4.74 3.91 3.80
CA CYS A 151 -4.80 5.19 3.07
C CYS A 151 -4.18 5.06 1.67
N ILE A 152 -3.02 4.41 1.55
CA ILE A 152 -2.33 4.18 0.28
C ILE A 152 -3.16 3.31 -0.65
N GLN A 153 -3.84 2.28 -0.15
CA GLN A 153 -4.72 1.44 -0.96
C GLN A 153 -5.90 2.24 -1.53
N ALA A 154 -6.49 3.14 -0.73
CA ALA A 154 -7.53 4.05 -1.21
C ALA A 154 -6.97 5.04 -2.25
N ILE A 155 -5.79 5.62 -1.99
CA ILE A 155 -5.10 6.53 -2.92
C ILE A 155 -4.72 5.83 -4.24
N ALA A 156 -4.29 4.57 -4.17
CA ALA A 156 -3.73 3.84 -5.31
C ALA A 156 -4.69 3.71 -6.49
N ARG A 157 -6.00 3.60 -6.22
CA ARG A 157 -7.04 3.43 -7.24
C ARG A 157 -7.18 4.65 -8.13
N ASP A 158 -7.14 5.84 -7.53
CA ASP A 158 -7.35 7.12 -8.18
C ASP A 158 -6.07 7.98 -8.21
N PHE A 159 -4.90 7.32 -8.18
CA PHE A 159 -3.60 7.99 -8.05
C PHE A 159 -3.34 8.99 -9.19
N GLU A 160 -3.79 8.71 -10.41
CA GLU A 160 -3.63 9.62 -11.56
C GLU A 160 -4.22 11.01 -11.30
N LEU A 161 -5.26 11.12 -10.45
CA LEU A 161 -5.83 12.43 -10.07
C LEU A 161 -4.82 13.27 -9.27
N LEU A 162 -3.99 12.65 -8.42
CA LEU A 162 -3.05 13.36 -7.55
C LEU A 162 -1.92 14.07 -8.31
N ILE A 163 -1.62 13.62 -9.53
CA ILE A 163 -0.54 14.19 -10.35
C ILE A 163 -1.03 15.23 -11.37
N THR A 164 -2.33 15.54 -11.35
CA THR A 164 -2.96 16.61 -12.15
C THR A 164 -2.65 18.00 -11.59
N GLU A 165 -2.91 19.04 -12.40
CA GLU A 165 -2.71 20.45 -12.00
C GLU A 165 -3.60 20.85 -10.81
N GLU A 166 -4.82 20.29 -10.71
CA GLU A 166 -5.74 20.59 -9.61
C GLU A 166 -5.17 20.21 -8.24
N TRP A 167 -4.39 19.13 -8.20
CA TRP A 167 -3.79 18.58 -6.99
C TRP A 167 -2.35 19.02 -6.77
N GLU A 168 -1.79 19.84 -7.67
CA GLU A 168 -0.37 20.20 -7.66
C GLU A 168 0.07 20.77 -6.32
N LYS A 169 -0.70 21.69 -5.72
CA LYS A 169 -0.35 22.26 -4.40
C LYS A 169 -0.23 21.20 -3.32
N SER A 170 -1.16 20.26 -3.29
CA SER A 170 -1.20 19.15 -2.33
C SER A 170 -0.07 18.15 -2.59
N TRP A 171 0.21 17.86 -3.86
CA TRP A 171 1.30 16.99 -4.27
C TRP A 171 2.67 17.56 -3.87
N LEU A 172 2.95 18.83 -4.21
CA LEU A 172 4.23 19.48 -3.90
C LEU A 172 4.48 19.63 -2.39
N ALA A 173 3.41 19.71 -1.58
CA ALA A 173 3.46 19.81 -0.12
C ALA A 173 3.77 18.48 0.59
N LEU A 174 3.77 17.35 -0.11
CA LEU A 174 4.13 16.04 0.48
C LEU A 174 5.51 16.09 1.11
N ASP A 175 5.66 15.49 2.29
CA ASP A 175 6.95 15.27 2.91
C ASP A 175 7.68 14.06 2.29
N ARG A 176 8.94 13.86 2.72
CA ARG A 176 9.79 12.75 2.24
C ARG A 176 9.16 11.38 2.50
N ASP A 177 8.65 11.16 3.70
CA ASP A 177 8.21 9.84 4.14
C ASP A 177 6.89 9.48 3.43
N GLN A 178 5.98 10.44 3.28
CA GLN A 178 4.78 10.32 2.47
C GLN A 178 5.08 9.96 1.02
N MET A 179 6.05 10.66 0.39
CA MET A 179 6.47 10.35 -0.98
C MET A 179 7.01 8.91 -1.10
N ILE A 180 7.87 8.50 -0.17
CA ILE A 180 8.42 7.14 -0.14
C ILE A 180 7.31 6.09 -0.01
N GLU A 181 6.34 6.31 0.87
CA GLU A 181 5.23 5.38 1.08
C GLU A 181 4.34 5.23 -0.18
N ILE A 182 4.06 6.33 -0.88
CA ILE A 182 3.37 6.30 -2.18
C ILE A 182 4.20 5.50 -3.19
N LEU A 183 5.50 5.78 -3.32
CA LEU A 183 6.35 5.13 -4.31
C LEU A 183 6.55 3.63 -4.03
N LYS A 184 6.51 3.18 -2.77
CA LYS A 184 6.54 1.75 -2.41
C LYS A 184 5.31 0.98 -2.92
N CYS A 185 4.17 1.65 -3.11
CA CYS A 185 2.92 0.98 -3.43
C CYS A 185 2.92 0.32 -4.81
N ASN A 186 2.86 -1.01 -4.84
CA ASN A 186 2.77 -1.76 -6.08
C ASN A 186 1.41 -1.66 -6.80
N GLN A 187 0.37 -1.18 -6.12
CA GLN A 187 -0.99 -1.16 -6.64
C GLN A 187 -1.39 0.18 -7.27
N LEU A 188 -0.51 1.19 -7.29
CA LEU A 188 -0.82 2.48 -7.90
C LEU A 188 -1.28 2.29 -9.35
N VAL A 189 -2.41 2.89 -9.66
CA VAL A 189 -2.96 2.99 -11.01
C VAL A 189 -2.42 4.28 -11.62
N VAL A 190 -1.57 4.14 -12.63
CA VAL A 190 -0.89 5.26 -13.30
C VAL A 190 -0.73 4.96 -14.78
N ALA A 191 -0.72 5.98 -15.64
CA ALA A 191 -0.53 5.79 -17.09
C ALA A 191 0.70 4.94 -17.42
N ASN A 192 1.87 5.37 -16.95
CA ASN A 192 3.15 4.69 -17.11
C ASN A 192 4.14 5.15 -16.02
N GLU A 193 5.28 4.45 -15.86
CA GLU A 193 6.26 4.82 -14.82
C GLU A 193 6.95 6.16 -15.12
N TYR A 194 7.07 6.56 -16.38
CA TYR A 194 7.69 7.84 -16.74
C TYR A 194 6.85 9.03 -16.26
N ARG A 195 5.52 8.97 -16.40
CA ARG A 195 4.57 9.95 -15.84
C ARG A 195 4.72 10.11 -14.34
N LEU A 196 4.88 8.98 -13.62
CA LEU A 196 5.17 9.02 -12.18
C LEU A 196 6.51 9.69 -11.90
N TRP A 197 7.55 9.36 -12.68
CA TRP A 197 8.87 9.98 -12.55
C TRP A 197 8.81 11.49 -12.78
N GLU A 198 8.09 11.97 -13.81
CA GLU A 198 7.87 13.40 -14.06
C GLU A 198 7.17 14.09 -12.87
N ALA A 199 6.18 13.43 -12.27
CA ALA A 199 5.52 13.94 -11.06
C ALA A 199 6.49 14.03 -9.85
N VAL A 200 7.40 13.06 -9.70
CA VAL A 200 8.46 13.09 -8.68
C VAL A 200 9.47 14.21 -8.96
N VAL A 201 9.86 14.43 -10.21
CA VAL A 201 10.74 15.53 -10.61
C VAL A 201 10.10 16.88 -10.29
N ARG A 202 8.81 17.07 -10.60
CA ARG A 202 8.05 18.27 -10.21
C ARG A 202 8.08 18.50 -8.69
N TRP A 203 7.88 17.45 -7.90
CA TRP A 203 7.96 17.51 -6.44
C TRP A 203 9.36 17.84 -5.91
N LEU A 204 10.42 17.32 -6.54
CA LEU A 204 11.81 17.66 -6.22
C LEU A 204 12.16 19.11 -6.57
N GLN A 205 11.53 19.67 -7.60
CA GLN A 205 11.73 21.03 -8.07
C GLN A 205 10.81 22.06 -7.38
N ALA A 206 10.01 21.64 -6.41
CA ALA A 206 9.07 22.51 -5.71
C ALA A 206 9.78 23.77 -5.16
N PRO A 207 9.28 24.99 -5.46
CA PRO A 207 9.97 26.23 -5.12
C PRO A 207 10.10 26.45 -3.61
N ASN A 208 9.14 25.95 -2.84
CA ASN A 208 9.08 26.10 -1.38
C ASN A 208 10.02 25.12 -0.64
N HIS A 209 10.70 24.22 -1.36
CA HIS A 209 11.54 23.17 -0.78
C HIS A 209 12.93 23.13 -1.42
N PRO A 210 13.76 24.17 -1.20
CA PRO A 210 15.09 24.25 -1.80
C PRO A 210 16.02 23.11 -1.37
N GLU A 211 15.77 22.46 -0.23
CA GLU A 211 16.53 21.33 0.28
C GLU A 211 16.44 20.07 -0.62
N ARG A 212 15.40 19.98 -1.45
CA ARG A 212 15.16 18.84 -2.36
C ARG A 212 15.98 18.91 -3.66
N ARG A 213 16.68 20.03 -3.89
CA ARG A 213 17.47 20.30 -5.10
C ARG A 213 18.89 20.73 -4.75
N GLY A 214 19.77 20.75 -5.76
CA GLY A 214 21.19 21.04 -5.54
C GLY A 214 21.85 20.03 -4.61
N THR A 215 23.03 20.36 -4.06
CA THR A 215 23.93 19.41 -3.36
C THR A 215 23.29 18.62 -2.22
N THR A 216 22.24 19.13 -1.58
CA THR A 216 21.51 18.48 -0.49
C THR A 216 20.53 17.39 -0.96
N ALA A 217 20.25 17.29 -2.26
CA ALA A 217 19.31 16.31 -2.81
C ALA A 217 19.83 14.87 -2.80
N SER A 218 21.15 14.64 -2.69
CA SER A 218 21.76 13.32 -2.84
C SER A 218 21.22 12.25 -1.87
N PRO A 219 21.10 12.48 -0.55
CA PRO A 219 20.52 11.52 0.37
C PRO A 219 19.03 11.24 0.09
N LEU A 220 18.29 12.27 -0.31
CA LEU A 220 16.88 12.16 -0.68
C LEU A 220 16.70 11.31 -1.95
N LEU A 221 17.48 11.56 -2.99
CA LEU A 221 17.45 10.77 -4.22
C LEU A 221 17.85 9.32 -3.95
N SER A 222 18.84 9.10 -3.08
CA SER A 222 19.28 7.76 -2.71
C SER A 222 18.17 6.93 -2.05
N SER A 223 17.25 7.57 -1.30
CA SER A 223 16.09 6.88 -0.73
C SER A 223 14.91 6.74 -1.69
N LEU A 224 14.75 7.62 -2.68
CA LEU A 224 13.62 7.60 -3.62
C LEU A 224 13.85 6.72 -4.84
N LEU A 225 15.03 6.81 -5.48
CA LEU A 225 15.32 6.14 -6.75
C LEU A 225 15.11 4.61 -6.73
N PRO A 226 15.39 3.87 -5.63
CA PRO A 226 15.11 2.44 -5.56
C PRO A 226 13.63 2.06 -5.72
N TYR A 227 12.70 3.02 -5.55
CA TYR A 227 11.26 2.80 -5.68
C TYR A 227 10.71 3.23 -7.05
N ILE A 228 11.54 3.83 -7.91
CA ILE A 228 11.21 4.13 -9.31
C ILE A 228 11.57 2.92 -10.17
N ARG A 229 10.60 2.44 -10.95
CA ARG A 229 10.76 1.23 -11.77
C ARG A 229 11.26 1.56 -13.17
N PHE A 230 12.48 2.10 -13.25
CA PHE A 230 13.16 2.39 -14.52
C PHE A 230 13.08 1.26 -15.56
N PRO A 231 13.17 -0.05 -15.20
CA PRO A 231 13.04 -1.14 -16.16
C PRO A 231 11.76 -1.14 -17.01
N PHE A 232 10.68 -0.50 -16.53
CA PHE A 232 9.39 -0.42 -17.21
C PHE A 232 9.17 0.89 -17.99
N MET A 233 10.11 1.82 -18.01
CA MET A 233 10.09 2.97 -18.93
C MET A 233 10.45 2.52 -20.35
N THR A 234 10.09 3.27 -21.40
CA THR A 234 10.58 3.00 -22.75
C THR A 234 12.04 3.44 -22.93
N ALA A 235 12.73 3.00 -23.98
CA ALA A 235 14.11 3.42 -24.25
C ALA A 235 14.21 4.94 -24.49
N ASP A 236 13.21 5.53 -25.14
CA ASP A 236 13.13 6.99 -25.35
C ASP A 236 12.93 7.72 -24.01
N GLU A 237 12.01 7.24 -23.18
CA GLU A 237 11.79 7.76 -21.81
C GLU A 237 13.06 7.68 -20.96
N LEU A 238 13.78 6.55 -20.98
CA LEU A 238 15.05 6.39 -20.27
C LEU A 238 16.12 7.37 -20.77
N THR A 239 16.17 7.63 -22.07
CA THR A 239 17.07 8.64 -22.64
C THR A 239 16.72 10.04 -22.12
N HIS A 240 15.43 10.36 -21.97
CA HIS A 240 15.01 11.61 -21.35
C HIS A 240 15.39 11.69 -19.87
N VAL A 241 15.27 10.59 -19.11
CA VAL A 241 15.75 10.53 -17.71
C VAL A 241 17.26 10.78 -17.63
N GLU A 242 18.03 10.13 -18.50
CA GLU A 242 19.49 10.23 -18.55
C GLU A 242 19.97 11.66 -18.84
N ARG A 243 19.23 12.40 -19.68
CA ARG A 243 19.50 13.81 -20.02
C ARG A 243 18.92 14.82 -19.02
N SER A 244 18.29 14.35 -17.94
CA SER A 244 17.69 15.25 -16.95
C SER A 244 18.77 15.91 -16.08
N GLN A 245 18.50 17.13 -15.61
CA GLN A 245 19.41 17.88 -14.74
C GLN A 245 19.83 17.08 -13.48
N PHE A 246 18.92 16.26 -12.93
CA PHE A 246 19.20 15.41 -11.78
C PHE A 246 20.15 14.25 -12.14
N ALA A 247 19.98 13.63 -13.30
CA ALA A 247 20.87 12.56 -13.75
C ALA A 247 22.29 13.10 -14.02
N GLU A 248 22.41 14.26 -14.66
CA GLU A 248 23.70 14.94 -14.90
C GLU A 248 24.40 15.35 -13.59
N SER A 249 23.62 15.81 -12.60
CA SER A 249 24.15 16.22 -11.29
C SER A 249 24.54 15.03 -10.40
N TYR A 250 23.86 13.88 -10.55
CA TYR A 250 24.04 12.69 -9.72
C TYR A 250 24.27 11.40 -10.53
N PRO A 251 25.26 11.36 -11.44
CA PRO A 251 25.46 10.23 -12.35
C PRO A 251 25.70 8.91 -11.61
N LYS A 252 26.36 8.96 -10.44
CA LYS A 252 26.61 7.78 -9.59
C LYS A 252 25.33 7.11 -9.08
N LEU A 253 24.24 7.86 -8.92
CA LEU A 253 22.96 7.32 -8.46
C LEU A 253 22.10 6.83 -9.62
N PHE A 254 22.10 7.56 -10.74
CA PHE A 254 21.23 7.26 -11.90
C PHE A 254 21.82 6.21 -12.84
N HIS A 255 23.10 6.29 -13.21
CA HIS A 255 23.68 5.41 -14.22
C HIS A 255 23.52 3.91 -13.89
N PRO A 256 23.74 3.43 -12.64
CA PRO A 256 23.52 2.02 -12.33
C PRO A 256 22.07 1.58 -12.55
N GLN A 257 21.09 2.41 -12.20
CA GLN A 257 19.67 2.10 -12.33
C GLN A 257 19.24 2.09 -13.80
N ILE A 258 19.70 3.08 -14.59
CA ILE A 258 19.39 3.22 -16.01
C ILE A 258 20.06 2.09 -16.81
N LEU A 259 21.33 1.77 -16.55
CA LEU A 259 22.01 0.65 -17.21
C LEU A 259 21.35 -0.69 -16.90
N LEU A 260 20.89 -0.87 -15.66
CA LEU A 260 20.13 -2.06 -15.27
C LEU A 260 18.79 -2.14 -16.01
N ALA A 261 18.10 -1.02 -16.20
CA ALA A 261 16.88 -0.92 -17.00
C ALA A 261 17.13 -1.26 -18.49
N TYR A 262 18.18 -0.70 -19.09
CA TYR A 262 18.57 -1.05 -20.47
C TYR A 262 18.94 -2.53 -20.61
N LYS A 263 19.70 -3.10 -19.66
CA LYS A 263 20.01 -4.53 -19.61
C LYS A 263 18.74 -5.37 -19.53
N PHE A 264 17.78 -4.98 -18.69
CA PHE A 264 16.48 -5.66 -18.61
C PHE A 264 15.76 -5.63 -19.95
N GLN A 265 15.67 -4.48 -20.61
CA GLN A 265 14.97 -4.35 -21.89
C GLN A 265 15.66 -5.10 -23.05
N ALA A 266 16.99 -5.05 -23.11
CA ALA A 266 17.77 -5.68 -24.17
C ALA A 266 17.75 -7.22 -24.09
N LEU A 267 17.70 -7.79 -22.88
CA LEU A 267 17.74 -9.25 -22.72
C LEU A 267 16.45 -9.91 -23.23
N PRO A 268 16.56 -11.05 -23.96
CA PRO A 268 15.43 -11.94 -24.25
C PRO A 268 14.73 -12.40 -22.95
N LEU A 269 13.44 -12.74 -23.02
CA LEU A 269 12.68 -13.10 -21.82
C LEU A 269 13.29 -14.32 -21.10
N CYS A 270 13.78 -15.31 -21.84
CA CYS A 270 14.47 -16.48 -21.28
C CYS A 270 15.76 -16.14 -20.52
N SER A 271 16.50 -15.12 -20.94
CA SER A 271 17.70 -14.66 -20.24
C SER A 271 17.34 -13.85 -18.99
N ARG A 272 16.23 -13.10 -19.00
CA ARG A 272 15.75 -12.33 -17.84
C ARG A 272 15.41 -13.24 -16.66
N VAL A 273 14.73 -14.35 -16.91
CA VAL A 273 14.34 -15.34 -15.89
C VAL A 273 15.53 -15.82 -15.06
N ASN A 274 16.69 -15.99 -15.69
CA ASN A 274 17.89 -16.52 -15.03
C ASN A 274 18.77 -15.43 -14.38
N CYS A 275 18.40 -14.16 -14.51
CA CYS A 275 19.20 -13.04 -14.01
C CYS A 275 18.76 -12.66 -12.58
N LYS A 276 19.62 -12.94 -11.59
CA LYS A 276 19.33 -12.67 -10.16
C LYS A 276 19.13 -11.18 -9.84
N GLU A 277 19.71 -10.29 -10.64
CA GLU A 277 19.57 -8.84 -10.49
C GLU A 277 18.13 -8.36 -10.70
N PHE A 278 17.29 -9.12 -11.43
CA PHE A 278 15.91 -8.75 -11.78
C PHE A 278 14.87 -9.20 -10.75
N SER A 279 15.29 -9.33 -9.49
CA SER A 279 14.44 -9.81 -8.41
C SER A 279 13.99 -8.72 -7.45
N THR A 280 14.53 -7.50 -7.54
CA THR A 280 14.25 -6.42 -6.57
C THR A 280 12.92 -5.70 -6.83
N THR A 281 12.55 -4.76 -5.95
CA THR A 281 11.32 -3.95 -6.03
C THR A 281 11.13 -3.21 -7.35
N GLN A 282 12.22 -2.84 -8.03
CA GLN A 282 12.15 -2.14 -9.32
C GLN A 282 11.60 -2.99 -10.46
N PHE A 283 11.60 -4.32 -10.29
CA PHE A 283 11.08 -5.27 -11.26
C PHE A 283 9.66 -5.72 -10.92
N LEU A 284 9.03 -5.10 -9.93
CA LEU A 284 7.62 -5.33 -9.66
C LEU A 284 6.77 -4.38 -10.49
N LEU A 285 5.90 -4.86 -11.36
CA LEU A 285 4.96 -3.99 -12.07
C LEU A 285 4.01 -3.24 -11.13
N ARG A 286 3.67 -1.99 -11.50
CA ARG A 286 2.47 -1.29 -11.01
C ARG A 286 1.26 -1.61 -11.91
N ASN A 287 0.11 -1.02 -11.59
CA ASN A 287 -1.08 -1.11 -12.41
C ASN A 287 -1.08 -0.06 -13.52
N TYR A 288 -0.29 -0.30 -14.58
CA TYR A 288 -0.22 0.63 -15.70
C TYR A 288 -1.51 0.60 -16.55
N THR A 289 -1.99 1.78 -16.97
CA THR A 289 -3.17 1.91 -17.82
C THR A 289 -2.86 2.06 -19.30
N ASP A 290 -1.64 2.51 -19.65
CA ASP A 290 -1.21 2.55 -21.04
C ASP A 290 -1.11 1.14 -21.64
N THR A 291 -1.24 1.06 -22.97
CA THR A 291 -1.09 -0.21 -23.69
C THR A 291 0.37 -0.65 -23.67
N ARG A 292 0.63 -1.81 -23.05
CA ARG A 292 1.97 -2.34 -22.79
C ARG A 292 2.06 -3.82 -23.15
N TRP A 293 3.27 -4.36 -23.07
CA TRP A 293 3.54 -5.79 -23.25
C TRP A 293 3.50 -6.55 -21.92
N ASP A 294 3.19 -5.88 -20.83
CA ASP A 294 3.28 -6.41 -19.48
C ASP A 294 2.02 -6.05 -18.67
N LYS A 295 1.61 -6.95 -17.76
CA LYS A 295 0.46 -6.74 -16.89
C LYS A 295 0.66 -7.41 -15.53
N ARG A 296 0.31 -6.69 -14.46
CA ARG A 296 0.14 -7.23 -13.11
C ARG A 296 -1.27 -7.77 -12.92
N ILE A 297 -1.37 -8.93 -12.29
CA ILE A 297 -2.61 -9.65 -12.02
C ILE A 297 -2.59 -10.06 -10.54
N SER A 298 -3.71 -9.91 -9.86
CA SER A 298 -3.89 -10.34 -8.47
C SER A 298 -5.11 -11.24 -8.40
N ILE A 299 -5.00 -12.35 -7.66
CA ILE A 299 -6.06 -13.35 -7.51
C ILE A 299 -6.23 -13.61 -6.03
N SER A 300 -7.43 -13.47 -5.51
CA SER A 300 -7.70 -13.74 -4.10
C SER A 300 -7.69 -15.24 -3.80
N ASN A 301 -7.45 -15.61 -2.54
CA ASN A 301 -7.51 -17.01 -2.13
C ASN A 301 -8.89 -17.61 -2.43
N GLU A 302 -9.96 -16.85 -2.17
CA GLU A 302 -11.34 -17.26 -2.47
C GLU A 302 -11.53 -17.61 -3.94
N GLN A 303 -10.94 -16.81 -4.85
CA GLN A 303 -10.96 -17.08 -6.29
C GLN A 303 -10.18 -18.35 -6.63
N LEU A 304 -9.03 -18.59 -5.99
CA LEU A 304 -8.26 -19.82 -6.18
C LEU A 304 -8.99 -21.08 -5.68
N TYR A 305 -9.79 -20.97 -4.61
CA TYR A 305 -10.59 -22.08 -4.06
C TYR A 305 -11.84 -22.43 -4.88
N GLN A 306 -12.31 -21.55 -5.77
CA GLN A 306 -13.48 -21.83 -6.61
C GLN A 306 -13.15 -22.87 -7.70
N ARG A 307 -13.44 -24.14 -7.38
CA ARG A 307 -13.20 -25.27 -8.29
C ARG A 307 -14.01 -25.14 -9.58
N GLY A 308 -13.35 -25.36 -10.72
CA GLY A 308 -13.99 -25.35 -12.04
C GLY A 308 -14.41 -23.96 -12.54
N VAL A 309 -13.99 -22.89 -11.87
CA VAL A 309 -14.22 -21.50 -12.30
C VAL A 309 -12.91 -20.93 -12.85
N ASP A 310 -12.93 -20.52 -14.11
CA ASP A 310 -11.82 -19.81 -14.74
C ASP A 310 -11.98 -18.30 -14.51
N HIS A 311 -11.00 -17.67 -13.86
CA HIS A 311 -10.90 -16.22 -13.72
C HIS A 311 -10.21 -15.64 -14.95
N SER A 312 -10.89 -14.72 -15.64
CA SER A 312 -10.42 -14.16 -16.91
C SER A 312 -9.89 -12.74 -16.74
N PHE A 313 -8.68 -12.49 -17.23
CA PHE A 313 -8.01 -11.19 -17.16
C PHE A 313 -7.71 -10.69 -18.57
N GLN A 314 -8.17 -9.46 -18.85
CA GLN A 314 -7.97 -8.82 -20.14
C GLN A 314 -6.62 -8.11 -20.22
N ILE A 315 -5.86 -8.40 -21.27
CA ILE A 315 -4.53 -7.83 -21.51
C ILE A 315 -4.52 -7.26 -22.92
N ARG A 316 -4.24 -5.97 -23.03
CA ARG A 316 -4.08 -5.29 -24.31
C ARG A 316 -2.61 -5.04 -24.58
N THR A 317 -2.10 -5.60 -25.67
CA THR A 317 -0.75 -5.34 -26.16
C THR A 317 -0.78 -4.54 -27.47
N ARG A 318 0.38 -4.09 -27.93
CA ARG A 318 0.53 -3.42 -29.23
C ARG A 318 1.58 -4.10 -30.09
N SER A 319 1.38 -4.10 -31.41
CA SER A 319 2.40 -4.50 -32.38
C SER A 319 3.63 -3.61 -32.29
N CYS A 320 4.81 -4.20 -32.51
CA CYS A 320 6.07 -3.48 -32.75
C CYS A 320 6.20 -2.98 -34.21
N THR A 321 5.41 -3.54 -35.13
CA THR A 321 5.43 -3.22 -36.56
C THR A 321 4.28 -2.27 -36.94
N PHE A 322 4.54 -1.37 -37.88
CA PHE A 322 3.55 -0.43 -38.41
C PHE A 322 2.62 -1.12 -39.43
N PRO A 323 1.30 -0.82 -39.46
CA PRO A 323 0.57 0.08 -38.57
C PRO A 323 0.41 -0.50 -37.16
N LEU A 324 0.38 0.38 -36.15
CA LEU A 324 0.27 0.02 -34.73
C LEU A 324 -1.10 -0.60 -34.43
N GLN A 325 -1.25 -1.90 -34.67
CA GLN A 325 -2.44 -2.65 -34.31
C GLN A 325 -2.37 -3.07 -32.84
N THR A 326 -3.44 -2.84 -32.08
CA THR A 326 -3.60 -3.37 -30.72
C THR A 326 -4.07 -4.81 -30.78
N TRP A 327 -3.59 -5.65 -29.86
CA TRP A 327 -4.01 -7.03 -29.73
C TRP A 327 -4.64 -7.24 -28.36
N GLN A 328 -5.78 -7.92 -28.32
CA GLN A 328 -6.42 -8.32 -27.08
C GLN A 328 -6.08 -9.78 -26.77
N TRP A 329 -5.76 -10.01 -25.50
CA TRP A 329 -5.51 -11.31 -24.94
C TRP A 329 -6.38 -11.50 -23.71
N THR A 330 -6.99 -12.67 -23.60
CA THR A 330 -7.60 -13.12 -22.36
C THR A 330 -6.67 -14.14 -21.70
N LEU A 331 -6.20 -13.85 -20.50
CA LEU A 331 -5.56 -14.84 -19.64
C LEU A 331 -6.62 -15.45 -18.72
N LYS A 332 -6.87 -16.75 -18.86
CA LYS A 332 -7.72 -17.52 -17.94
C LYS A 332 -6.86 -18.25 -16.92
N LEU A 333 -7.20 -18.14 -15.65
CA LEU A 333 -6.53 -18.81 -14.54
C LEU A 333 -7.58 -19.52 -13.68
N GLY A 334 -7.35 -20.80 -13.38
CA GLY A 334 -8.29 -21.60 -12.60
C GLY A 334 -7.67 -22.86 -12.05
N GLY A 335 -8.23 -23.38 -10.95
CA GLY A 335 -7.93 -24.71 -10.45
C GLY A 335 -8.70 -25.77 -11.24
N SER A 336 -7.97 -26.69 -11.87
CA SER A 336 -8.56 -27.82 -12.61
C SER A 336 -8.33 -29.11 -11.84
N SER A 337 -9.43 -29.85 -11.59
CA SER A 337 -9.36 -31.25 -11.21
C SER A 337 -9.33 -32.11 -12.47
N TYR A 338 -8.36 -33.02 -12.59
CA TYR A 338 -8.51 -34.11 -13.57
C TYR A 338 -9.45 -35.15 -12.96
N SER A 339 -10.32 -35.74 -13.77
CA SER A 339 -11.28 -36.77 -13.33
C SER A 339 -10.63 -38.00 -12.68
N ASN A 340 -9.29 -38.13 -12.76
CA ASN A 340 -8.50 -39.22 -12.17
C ASN A 340 -7.26 -38.73 -11.37
N ALA A 341 -7.08 -37.43 -11.09
CA ALA A 341 -5.93 -36.96 -10.29
C ALA A 341 -6.32 -36.74 -8.83
N VAL A 342 -5.41 -37.10 -7.92
CA VAL A 342 -5.54 -36.91 -6.47
C VAL A 342 -5.30 -35.45 -6.07
N ASP A 343 -4.63 -34.66 -6.92
CA ASP A 343 -4.25 -33.28 -6.65
C ASP A 343 -4.87 -32.30 -7.65
N ASP A 344 -5.42 -31.20 -7.12
CA ASP A 344 -5.86 -30.04 -7.90
C ASP A 344 -4.61 -29.35 -8.53
N VAL A 345 -4.70 -28.87 -9.77
CA VAL A 345 -3.58 -28.20 -10.45
C VAL A 345 -3.99 -26.81 -10.91
N LEU A 346 -3.14 -25.82 -10.66
CA LEU A 346 -3.33 -24.47 -11.19
C LEU A 346 -3.04 -24.48 -12.69
N LYS A 347 -4.00 -24.02 -13.50
CA LYS A 347 -3.84 -23.90 -14.95
C LYS A 347 -3.97 -22.45 -15.40
N ALA A 348 -3.25 -22.14 -16.46
CA ALA A 348 -3.26 -20.84 -17.10
C ALA A 348 -3.41 -21.01 -18.61
N TYR A 349 -4.41 -20.36 -19.21
CA TYR A 349 -4.61 -20.34 -20.66
C TYR A 349 -4.50 -18.93 -21.18
N LEU A 350 -3.65 -18.72 -22.18
CA LEU A 350 -3.62 -17.46 -22.92
C LEU A 350 -4.43 -17.64 -24.20
N ILE A 351 -5.39 -16.75 -24.41
CA ILE A 351 -6.33 -16.77 -25.53
C ILE A 351 -6.16 -15.48 -26.32
N SER A 352 -5.94 -15.60 -27.62
CA SER A 352 -5.97 -14.48 -28.56
C SER A 352 -7.40 -14.25 -29.02
N GLU A 353 -7.91 -13.03 -28.92
CA GLU A 353 -9.29 -12.71 -29.34
C GLU A 353 -9.38 -12.46 -30.86
N ASP A 354 -8.37 -11.81 -31.43
CA ASP A 354 -8.38 -11.36 -32.83
C ASP A 354 -7.09 -11.77 -33.56
N ILE A 355 -6.98 -13.04 -33.99
CA ILE A 355 -5.81 -13.53 -34.73
C ILE A 355 -6.07 -13.68 -36.24
N ASP A 356 -5.58 -12.71 -37.01
CA ASP A 356 -5.69 -12.76 -38.48
C ASP A 356 -4.57 -13.55 -39.16
N GLN A 357 -3.40 -13.64 -38.52
CA GLN A 357 -2.21 -14.30 -39.08
C GLN A 357 -1.54 -15.14 -37.99
N PRO A 358 -0.88 -16.27 -38.34
CA PRO A 358 -0.06 -17.02 -37.40
C PRO A 358 1.00 -16.14 -36.73
N ARG A 359 1.11 -16.21 -35.41
CA ARG A 359 2.12 -15.45 -34.64
C ARG A 359 2.75 -16.30 -33.56
N SER A 360 4.06 -16.15 -33.42
CA SER A 360 4.83 -16.76 -32.32
C SER A 360 5.00 -15.71 -31.23
N ILE A 361 4.73 -16.09 -29.98
CA ILE A 361 4.83 -15.19 -28.83
C ILE A 361 5.70 -15.85 -27.78
N GLU A 362 6.71 -15.12 -27.35
CA GLU A 362 7.45 -15.42 -26.13
C GLU A 362 6.69 -14.79 -24.96
N TYR A 363 6.46 -15.55 -23.90
CA TYR A 363 5.91 -15.02 -22.66
C TYR A 363 6.86 -15.24 -21.50
N MET A 364 6.78 -14.35 -20.51
CA MET A 364 7.40 -14.50 -19.20
C MET A 364 6.32 -14.36 -18.15
N LEU A 365 6.23 -15.33 -17.24
CA LEU A 365 5.31 -15.30 -16.12
C LEU A 365 6.12 -15.32 -14.83
N SER A 366 5.77 -14.43 -13.92
CA SER A 366 6.48 -14.22 -12.65
C SER A 366 5.50 -14.19 -11.50
N ILE A 367 5.82 -14.92 -10.43
CA ILE A 367 5.13 -14.81 -9.14
C ILE A 367 5.91 -13.79 -8.31
N VAL A 368 5.20 -12.86 -7.70
CA VAL A 368 5.80 -11.75 -6.96
C VAL A 368 5.18 -11.59 -5.59
N ASP A 369 5.97 -11.09 -4.64
CA ASP A 369 5.45 -10.56 -3.37
C ASP A 369 5.44 -9.02 -3.40
N GLU A 370 5.34 -8.37 -2.24
CA GLU A 370 5.40 -6.90 -2.14
C GLU A 370 6.81 -6.32 -2.36
N LYS A 371 7.86 -7.12 -2.24
CA LYS A 371 9.27 -6.71 -2.15
C LYS A 371 10.16 -7.23 -3.26
N ARG A 372 9.81 -8.35 -3.90
CA ARG A 372 10.64 -9.06 -4.87
C ARG A 372 9.88 -10.01 -5.79
N VAL A 373 10.54 -10.38 -6.87
CA VAL A 373 10.13 -11.48 -7.74
C VAL A 373 10.55 -12.81 -7.10
N LEU A 374 9.60 -13.71 -6.88
CA LEU A 374 9.81 -14.99 -6.19
C LEU A 374 10.23 -16.10 -7.15
N ARG A 375 9.46 -16.27 -8.23
CA ARG A 375 9.72 -17.27 -9.27
C ARG A 375 9.41 -16.66 -10.62
N SER A 376 10.16 -17.02 -11.64
CA SER A 376 9.89 -16.63 -13.02
C SER A 376 10.16 -17.78 -13.96
N TRP A 377 9.43 -17.82 -15.07
CA TRP A 377 9.71 -18.72 -16.18
C TRP A 377 9.27 -18.07 -17.49
N SER A 378 9.79 -18.60 -18.58
CA SER A 378 9.47 -18.12 -19.92
C SER A 378 9.34 -19.28 -20.87
N SER A 379 8.51 -19.13 -21.89
CA SER A 379 8.33 -20.12 -22.93
C SER A 379 7.78 -19.45 -24.19
N LYS A 380 7.62 -20.22 -25.26
CA LYS A 380 7.17 -19.74 -26.57
C LYS A 380 5.91 -20.50 -26.98
N LYS A 381 4.91 -19.78 -27.47
CA LYS A 381 3.65 -20.35 -27.96
C LYS A 381 3.31 -19.75 -29.31
N ASN A 382 2.78 -20.59 -30.21
CA ASN A 382 2.37 -20.18 -31.53
C ASN A 382 0.85 -20.17 -31.60
N PHE A 383 0.30 -19.05 -32.04
CA PHE A 383 -1.12 -18.84 -32.19
C PHE A 383 -1.47 -18.78 -33.67
N THR A 384 -2.57 -19.40 -34.05
CA THR A 384 -3.12 -19.41 -35.42
C THR A 384 -4.64 -19.26 -35.38
N LYS A 385 -5.30 -19.03 -36.52
CA LYS A 385 -6.78 -19.02 -36.60
C LYS A 385 -7.43 -20.29 -36.05
N THR A 386 -6.78 -21.45 -36.22
CA THR A 386 -7.27 -22.74 -35.72
C THR A 386 -6.82 -23.03 -34.29
N ARG A 387 -5.79 -22.35 -33.79
CA ARG A 387 -5.22 -22.52 -32.45
C ARG A 387 -5.00 -21.16 -31.80
N TYR A 388 -6.10 -20.53 -31.41
CA TYR A 388 -6.11 -19.20 -30.78
C TYR A 388 -5.96 -19.27 -29.25
N SER A 389 -5.94 -20.46 -28.65
CA SER A 389 -5.74 -20.70 -27.21
C SER A 389 -4.54 -21.61 -26.96
N SER A 390 -3.76 -21.32 -25.91
CA SER A 390 -2.60 -22.10 -25.50
C SER A 390 -2.44 -22.14 -23.98
N GLU A 391 -2.17 -23.32 -23.44
CA GLU A 391 -1.84 -23.51 -22.02
C GLU A 391 -0.43 -22.98 -21.73
N LEU A 392 -0.30 -22.20 -20.65
CA LEU A 392 0.98 -21.72 -20.12
C LEU A 392 1.51 -22.70 -19.09
N ASP A 393 2.83 -22.81 -19.01
CA ASP A 393 3.53 -23.87 -18.29
C ASP A 393 3.61 -23.56 -16.76
N ILE A 394 2.48 -23.25 -16.13
CA ILE A 394 2.36 -22.92 -14.68
C ILE A 394 2.19 -24.17 -13.81
N ASP A 395 1.51 -25.18 -14.33
CA ASP A 395 1.19 -26.47 -13.71
C ASP A 395 2.45 -27.19 -13.20
N ARG A 396 3.54 -27.10 -13.95
CA ARG A 396 4.84 -27.71 -13.62
C ARG A 396 5.71 -26.85 -12.69
N LYS A 397 5.22 -25.68 -12.27
CA LYS A 397 6.01 -24.64 -11.57
C LYS A 397 5.43 -24.27 -10.21
N VAL A 398 4.12 -24.44 -10.02
CA VAL A 398 3.40 -24.13 -8.80
C VAL A 398 2.42 -25.25 -8.51
N GLU A 399 2.60 -25.94 -7.39
CA GLU A 399 1.60 -26.87 -6.89
C GLU A 399 0.49 -26.08 -6.20
N ILE A 400 -0.77 -26.43 -6.44
CA ILE A 400 -1.87 -25.68 -5.80
C ILE A 400 -1.82 -25.85 -4.28
N ASN A 401 -1.38 -27.01 -3.78
CA ASN A 401 -1.26 -27.29 -2.36
C ASN A 401 -0.30 -26.30 -1.67
N ASP A 402 0.75 -25.83 -2.36
CA ASP A 402 1.62 -24.76 -1.84
C ASP A 402 0.83 -23.46 -1.61
N LEU A 403 -0.17 -23.16 -2.45
CA LEU A 403 -1.01 -21.96 -2.35
C LEU A 403 -2.11 -22.10 -1.29
N LEU A 404 -2.57 -23.31 -1.00
CA LEU A 404 -3.68 -23.55 -0.05
C LEU A 404 -3.23 -23.59 1.42
N THR A 405 -1.93 -23.46 1.69
CA THR A 405 -1.38 -23.40 3.06
C THR A 405 -1.56 -22.01 3.65
N GLU A 406 -1.94 -21.92 4.93
CA GLU A 406 -2.22 -20.64 5.62
C GLU A 406 -1.03 -19.66 5.57
N ASP A 407 0.20 -20.16 5.52
CA ASP A 407 1.44 -19.38 5.47
C ASP A 407 2.21 -19.55 4.14
N SER A 408 1.50 -19.71 3.03
CA SER A 408 2.14 -19.89 1.73
C SER A 408 3.11 -18.74 1.43
N PRO A 409 4.40 -19.02 1.12
CA PRO A 409 5.38 -17.97 0.78
C PRO A 409 5.10 -17.33 -0.60
N LEU A 410 4.11 -17.84 -1.34
CA LEU A 410 3.70 -17.33 -2.64
C LEU A 410 2.48 -16.39 -2.55
N LEU A 411 1.82 -16.34 -1.39
CA LEU A 411 0.68 -15.47 -1.15
C LEU A 411 1.10 -14.24 -0.34
N VAL A 412 0.48 -13.12 -0.65
CA VAL A 412 0.59 -11.87 0.10
C VAL A 412 -0.81 -11.47 0.53
N ASN A 413 -1.05 -11.38 1.84
CA ASN A 413 -2.38 -11.07 2.41
C ASN A 413 -3.49 -11.99 1.85
N GLY A 414 -3.17 -13.25 1.58
CA GLY A 414 -4.11 -14.20 0.95
C GLY A 414 -4.34 -13.99 -0.55
N GLU A 415 -3.52 -13.19 -1.23
CA GLU A 415 -3.60 -13.01 -2.68
C GLU A 415 -2.36 -13.53 -3.40
N LEU A 416 -2.55 -14.19 -4.54
CA LEU A 416 -1.49 -14.55 -5.46
C LEU A 416 -1.29 -13.40 -6.45
N HIS A 417 -0.10 -12.82 -6.47
CA HIS A 417 0.26 -11.79 -7.44
C HIS A 417 1.14 -12.35 -8.55
N LEU A 418 0.67 -12.17 -9.79
CA LEU A 418 1.33 -12.58 -11.01
C LEU A 418 1.70 -11.37 -11.86
N GLN A 419 2.77 -11.50 -12.63
CA GLN A 419 3.16 -10.55 -13.66
C GLN A 419 3.42 -11.32 -14.95
N ILE A 420 2.72 -10.94 -16.00
CA ILE A 420 2.88 -11.54 -17.33
C ILE A 420 3.49 -10.52 -18.26
N THR A 421 4.50 -10.93 -19.04
CA THR A 421 5.05 -10.17 -20.16
C THR A 421 4.86 -10.97 -21.44
N LEU A 422 4.32 -10.36 -22.49
CA LEU A 422 4.04 -10.93 -23.80
C LEU A 422 4.89 -10.22 -24.85
N ARG A 423 5.88 -10.92 -25.41
CA ARG A 423 6.75 -10.41 -26.45
C ARG A 423 6.44 -11.11 -27.78
N PRO A 424 5.98 -10.37 -28.80
CA PRO A 424 5.83 -10.90 -30.15
C PRO A 424 7.20 -11.30 -30.70
N ILE A 425 7.28 -12.45 -31.37
CA ILE A 425 8.45 -12.88 -32.13
C ILE A 425 8.13 -12.62 -33.60
N ASP A 426 8.82 -11.65 -34.18
CA ASP A 426 8.77 -11.38 -35.63
C ASP A 426 9.54 -12.45 -36.43
#